data_AF-A0AAW1VKV8-F1
#
_entry.id   AF-A0AAW1VKV8-F1
#
_cell.length_a   1.000
_cell.length_b   1.000
_cell.length_c   1.000
_cell.angle_alpha   90.00
_cell.angle_beta   90.00
_cell.angle_gamma   90.00
#
_symmetry.space_group_name_H-M   'P 1'
#
loop_
_entity.id
_entity.type
_entity.pdbx_description
1 polymer ?
#
loop_
_entity_poly.entity_id
_entity_poly.type
_entity_poly.pdbx_seq_one_letter_code
_entity_poly.pdbx_strand_id
1 'polypeptide(L)'
;MPTSTERSLMLVPSEDLPGPAHDLVGVPAEEVSSIVRRAKDELIFMATAGILWIASDSNAFHPETLNFGEYLRMSQRGIPAPFFQSEASRDIATIRASPITIVQTLMEVDQWLHIFCSMVTNAQILEVLSPGEEESYKERKQVISAEFVVATPNVPAREAQFVRYSHQQLDGSWIIVDVSVDELRQFHRPSTRSVCRKRPSGCLIRDMQNGSSLVTWVENVDVRKKMKCMLYSSPLLSLALHLERVVGLQFFNDRQSALSTPRVSHFTQ
;
A
#
# COMPACT_ATOMS: atom_id res chain seq x y z
N MET A 1 -6.47 29.75 45.48
CA MET A 1 -6.04 28.35 45.32
C MET A 1 -7.26 27.44 45.41
N PRO A 2 -7.81 26.99 44.27
CA PRO A 2 -8.43 25.68 44.19
C PRO A 2 -7.66 24.78 43.22
N THR A 3 -7.77 23.51 43.51
CA THR A 3 -6.93 22.37 43.15
C THR A 3 -7.10 21.88 41.71
N SER A 4 -5.97 21.52 41.12
CA SER A 4 -5.85 20.79 39.85
C SER A 4 -6.74 19.54 39.83
N THR A 5 -7.67 19.48 38.89
CA THR A 5 -8.33 18.24 38.50
C THR A 5 -7.78 17.87 37.13
N GLU A 6 -6.88 16.90 37.12
CA GLU A 6 -6.41 16.23 35.90
C GLU A 6 -7.62 15.65 35.16
N ARG A 7 -7.93 16.21 33.98
CA ARG A 7 -8.72 15.52 32.98
C ARG A 7 -7.87 14.40 32.41
N SER A 8 -7.95 13.23 33.04
CA SER A 8 -7.58 11.97 32.42
C SER A 8 -8.43 11.81 31.15
N LEU A 9 -7.82 12.01 29.98
CA LEU A 9 -8.39 11.64 28.70
C LEU A 9 -8.46 10.11 28.67
N MET A 10 -9.57 9.57 29.18
CA MET A 10 -9.97 8.20 28.91
C MET A 10 -10.13 8.09 27.39
N LEU A 11 -9.17 7.46 26.72
CA LEU A 11 -9.40 6.89 25.39
C LEU A 11 -10.57 5.93 25.55
N VAL A 12 -11.74 6.33 25.08
CA VAL A 12 -12.81 5.38 24.81
C VAL A 12 -12.30 4.51 23.66
N PRO A 13 -12.14 3.19 23.83
CA PRO A 13 -11.82 2.33 22.71
C PRO A 13 -12.98 2.47 21.72
N SER A 14 -12.69 2.91 20.51
CA SER A 14 -13.66 2.88 19.41
C SER A 14 -14.14 1.43 19.24
N GLU A 15 -15.41 1.16 19.51
CA GLU A 15 -16.08 -0.12 19.25
C GLU A 15 -16.15 -0.49 17.74
N ASP A 16 -15.47 0.28 16.89
CA ASP A 16 -15.34 0.07 15.45
C ASP A 16 -14.05 -0.67 15.07
N LEU A 17 -13.46 -1.50 15.95
CA LEU A 17 -12.48 -2.47 15.45
C LEU A 17 -13.23 -3.40 14.48
N PRO A 18 -12.89 -3.44 13.19
CA PRO A 18 -13.54 -4.39 12.32
C PRO A 18 -13.25 -5.78 12.86
N GLY A 19 -14.32 -6.56 13.03
CA GLY A 19 -14.22 -7.99 13.25
C GLY A 19 -13.44 -8.68 12.11
N PRO A 20 -13.31 -10.02 12.16
CA PRO A 20 -12.58 -10.79 11.15
C PRO A 20 -12.97 -10.38 9.74
N ALA A 21 -11.98 -10.38 8.83
CA ALA A 21 -12.01 -9.88 7.46
C ALA A 21 -13.41 -9.82 6.82
N HIS A 22 -14.14 -8.74 7.08
CA HIS A 22 -15.58 -8.65 6.79
C HIS A 22 -15.85 -8.81 5.28
N ASP A 23 -14.93 -8.32 4.46
CA ASP A 23 -15.01 -8.36 3.01
C ASP A 23 -14.66 -9.76 2.43
N LEU A 24 -14.05 -10.64 3.22
CA LEU A 24 -13.77 -12.05 2.86
C LEU A 24 -14.83 -13.03 3.38
N VAL A 25 -15.74 -12.61 4.25
CA VAL A 25 -16.76 -13.50 4.83
C VAL A 25 -17.60 -14.12 3.70
N GLY A 26 -17.55 -15.45 3.63
CA GLY A 26 -18.28 -16.26 2.65
C GLY A 26 -17.67 -16.30 1.26
N VAL A 27 -16.48 -15.74 1.03
CA VAL A 27 -15.76 -15.86 -0.25
C VAL A 27 -14.94 -17.16 -0.26
N PRO A 28 -15.13 -18.05 -1.26
CA PRO A 28 -14.33 -19.26 -1.38
C PRO A 28 -12.84 -18.95 -1.61
N ALA A 29 -11.93 -19.72 -1.00
CA ALA A 29 -10.48 -19.53 -1.12
C ALA A 29 -9.95 -19.55 -2.57
N GLU A 30 -10.58 -20.33 -3.45
CA GLU A 30 -10.26 -20.38 -4.89
C GLU A 30 -10.60 -19.06 -5.60
N GLU A 31 -11.71 -18.44 -5.21
CA GLU A 31 -12.11 -17.14 -5.76
C GLU A 31 -11.13 -16.04 -5.32
N VAL A 32 -10.74 -16.04 -4.04
CA VAL A 32 -9.70 -15.16 -3.51
C VAL A 32 -8.38 -15.35 -4.27
N SER A 33 -7.96 -16.60 -4.50
CA SER A 33 -6.73 -16.89 -5.25
C SER A 33 -6.79 -16.42 -6.71
N SER A 34 -7.96 -16.55 -7.36
CA SER A 34 -8.18 -16.03 -8.72
C SER A 34 -8.08 -14.50 -8.77
N ILE A 35 -8.67 -13.80 -7.79
CA ILE A 35 -8.59 -12.34 -7.63
C ILE A 35 -7.13 -11.90 -7.50
N VAL A 36 -6.41 -12.51 -6.57
CA VAL A 36 -5.01 -12.19 -6.28
C VAL A 36 -4.12 -12.41 -7.50
N ARG A 37 -4.30 -13.53 -8.23
CA ARG A 37 -3.52 -13.80 -9.44
C ARG A 37 -3.76 -12.75 -10.52
N ARG A 38 -5.03 -12.39 -10.77
CA ARG A 38 -5.37 -11.33 -11.74
C ARG A 38 -4.82 -9.97 -11.31
N ALA A 39 -4.88 -9.67 -10.02
CA ALA A 39 -4.30 -8.45 -9.47
C ALA A 39 -2.78 -8.40 -9.67
N LYS A 40 -2.07 -9.52 -9.46
CA LYS A 40 -0.63 -9.62 -9.74
C LYS A 40 -0.34 -9.33 -11.21
N ASP A 41 -1.04 -9.97 -12.13
CA ASP A 41 -0.82 -9.81 -13.57
C ASP A 41 -1.08 -8.35 -14.01
N GLU A 42 -2.12 -7.72 -13.45
CA GLU A 42 -2.44 -6.31 -13.67
C GLU A 42 -1.38 -5.38 -13.08
N LEU A 43 -0.89 -5.65 -11.86
CA LEU A 43 0.17 -4.87 -11.23
C LEU A 43 1.47 -4.91 -12.03
N ILE A 44 1.86 -6.08 -12.55
CA ILE A 44 3.04 -6.23 -13.41
C ILE A 44 2.88 -5.38 -14.67
N PHE A 45 1.70 -5.45 -15.30
CA PHE A 45 1.38 -4.61 -16.46
C PHE A 45 1.50 -3.12 -16.12
N MET A 46 0.89 -2.67 -15.03
CA MET A 46 0.95 -1.28 -14.58
C MET A 46 2.38 -0.83 -14.24
N ALA A 47 3.17 -1.67 -13.58
CA ALA A 47 4.55 -1.35 -13.22
C ALA A 47 5.46 -1.20 -14.45
N THR A 48 5.21 -1.97 -15.52
CA THR A 48 6.11 -2.04 -16.69
C THR A 48 5.66 -1.20 -17.89
N ALA A 49 4.37 -0.97 -18.08
CA ALA A 49 3.84 -0.28 -19.24
C ALA A 49 3.92 1.25 -19.08
N GLY A 50 5.04 1.85 -19.50
CA GLY A 50 5.26 3.30 -19.44
C GLY A 50 4.18 4.16 -20.12
N ILE A 51 3.56 3.66 -21.19
CA ILE A 51 2.48 4.35 -21.91
C ILE A 51 1.22 4.64 -21.07
N LEU A 52 1.05 3.94 -19.94
CA LEU A 52 -0.06 4.19 -19.03
C LEU A 52 0.16 5.45 -18.18
N TRP A 53 1.35 6.03 -18.18
CA TRP A 53 1.77 6.97 -17.17
C TRP A 53 2.13 8.31 -17.80
N ILE A 54 1.61 9.38 -17.20
CA ILE A 54 1.89 10.77 -17.58
C ILE A 54 2.86 11.31 -16.55
N ALA A 55 4.09 11.59 -17.00
CA ALA A 55 5.11 12.22 -16.17
C ALA A 55 4.71 13.66 -15.81
N SER A 56 5.13 14.12 -14.63
CA SER A 56 4.92 15.50 -14.21
C SER A 56 5.99 16.42 -14.80
N ASP A 57 5.58 17.55 -15.39
CA ASP A 57 6.47 18.49 -16.11
C ASP A 57 7.42 19.29 -15.19
N SER A 58 7.21 19.28 -13.88
CA SER A 58 8.06 20.01 -12.91
C SER A 58 8.90 19.02 -12.11
N ASN A 59 10.24 19.09 -12.19
CA ASN A 59 11.28 18.44 -11.35
C ASN A 59 11.08 16.98 -10.84
N ALA A 60 12.20 16.26 -10.69
CA ALA A 60 12.31 14.82 -10.37
C ALA A 60 11.66 14.28 -9.07
N PHE A 61 10.78 15.04 -8.41
CA PHE A 61 10.10 14.69 -7.16
C PHE A 61 8.60 14.42 -7.33
N HIS A 62 8.06 14.51 -8.54
CA HIS A 62 6.64 14.30 -8.79
C HIS A 62 6.39 12.99 -9.53
N PRO A 63 5.47 12.15 -9.04
CA PRO A 63 5.17 10.88 -9.68
C PRO A 63 4.48 11.00 -11.01
N GLU A 64 4.47 9.86 -11.69
CA GLU A 64 3.64 9.71 -12.83
C GLU A 64 2.20 9.41 -12.41
N THR A 65 1.27 10.06 -13.09
CA THR A 65 -0.17 9.89 -12.90
C THR A 65 -0.75 8.99 -13.98
N LEU A 66 -1.77 8.21 -13.65
CA LEU A 66 -2.34 7.25 -14.59
C LEU A 66 -3.13 7.95 -15.70
N ASN A 67 -2.77 7.67 -16.96
CA ASN A 67 -3.62 7.91 -18.12
C ASN A 67 -4.77 6.90 -18.11
N PHE A 68 -5.91 7.33 -17.57
CA PHE A 68 -7.07 6.47 -17.42
C PHE A 68 -7.64 5.96 -18.76
N GLY A 69 -7.50 6.75 -19.84
CA GLY A 69 -7.94 6.36 -21.18
C GLY A 69 -7.14 5.18 -21.73
N GLU A 70 -5.80 5.26 -21.67
CA GLU A 70 -4.91 4.18 -22.09
C GLU A 70 -5.06 2.95 -21.19
N TYR A 71 -5.19 3.16 -19.88
CA TYR A 71 -5.43 2.07 -18.93
C TYR A 71 -6.72 1.31 -19.24
N LEU A 72 -7.84 1.99 -19.47
CA LEU A 72 -9.10 1.31 -19.84
C LEU A 72 -9.03 0.63 -21.21
N ARG A 73 -8.29 1.20 -22.17
CA ARG A 73 -8.13 0.62 -23.50
C ARG A 73 -7.35 -0.70 -23.46
N MET A 74 -6.42 -0.82 -22.53
CA MET A 74 -5.48 -1.95 -22.46
C MET A 74 -5.78 -2.95 -21.32
N SER A 75 -6.51 -2.52 -20.29
CA SER A 75 -6.92 -3.36 -19.17
C SER A 75 -8.26 -4.05 -19.46
N GLN A 76 -8.44 -5.27 -18.96
CA GLN A 76 -9.72 -5.98 -19.02
C GLN A 76 -10.71 -5.51 -17.92
N ARG A 77 -10.43 -4.36 -17.30
CA ARG A 77 -11.10 -3.89 -16.09
C ARG A 77 -12.15 -2.85 -16.39
N GLY A 78 -13.28 -2.96 -15.70
CA GLY A 78 -14.38 -2.01 -15.81
C GLY A 78 -14.08 -0.67 -15.16
N ILE A 79 -14.90 0.32 -15.51
CA ILE A 79 -14.96 1.63 -14.87
C ILE A 79 -15.28 1.43 -13.37
N PRO A 80 -14.70 2.25 -12.46
CA PRO A 80 -15.07 2.21 -11.04
C PRO A 80 -16.59 2.29 -10.83
N ALA A 81 -17.05 1.66 -9.75
CA ALA A 81 -18.46 1.65 -9.37
C ALA A 81 -19.03 3.08 -9.22
N PRO A 82 -20.34 3.28 -9.41
CA PRO A 82 -20.98 4.57 -9.13
C PRO A 82 -20.59 5.09 -7.75
N PHE A 83 -20.37 6.40 -7.63
CA PHE A 83 -19.91 7.08 -6.41
C PHE A 83 -18.47 6.75 -5.98
N PHE A 84 -17.69 6.00 -6.76
CA PHE A 84 -16.24 5.89 -6.56
C PHE A 84 -15.47 6.68 -7.62
N GLN A 85 -14.26 7.07 -7.27
CA GLN A 85 -13.26 7.64 -8.16
C GLN A 85 -11.99 6.82 -8.04
N SER A 86 -11.46 6.37 -9.18
CA SER A 86 -10.16 5.71 -9.20
C SER A 86 -9.05 6.76 -9.15
N GLU A 87 -8.06 6.51 -8.32
CA GLU A 87 -6.83 7.28 -8.21
C GLU A 87 -5.65 6.34 -8.34
N ALA A 88 -4.67 6.68 -9.18
CA ALA A 88 -3.49 5.86 -9.37
C ALA A 88 -2.23 6.68 -9.61
N SER A 89 -1.11 6.21 -9.05
CA SER A 89 0.21 6.81 -9.19
C SER A 89 1.29 5.73 -9.28
N ARG A 90 2.38 6.04 -10.01
CA ARG A 90 3.57 5.21 -10.06
C ARG A 90 4.80 6.00 -9.62
N ASP A 91 5.64 5.34 -8.85
CA ASP A 91 6.96 5.85 -8.48
C ASP A 91 8.05 4.79 -8.70
N ILE A 92 9.27 5.25 -8.93
CA ILE A 92 10.43 4.39 -9.18
C ILE A 92 11.60 4.88 -8.35
N ALA A 93 12.12 4.03 -7.48
CA ALA A 93 13.24 4.36 -6.60
C ALA A 93 14.26 3.23 -6.52
N THR A 94 15.53 3.59 -6.30
CA THR A 94 16.60 2.65 -5.97
C THR A 94 16.81 2.64 -4.46
N ILE A 95 16.77 1.44 -3.87
CA ILE A 95 16.83 1.23 -2.43
C ILE A 95 18.08 0.39 -2.09
N ARG A 96 18.90 0.84 -1.13
CA ARG A 96 20.07 0.09 -0.65
C ARG A 96 19.70 -1.08 0.27
N ALA A 97 18.97 -2.04 -0.26
CA ALA A 97 18.67 -3.31 0.38
C ALA A 97 18.46 -4.40 -0.68
N SER A 98 18.65 -5.66 -0.28
CA SER A 98 18.31 -6.81 -1.13
C SER A 98 16.80 -6.94 -1.33
N PRO A 99 16.33 -7.56 -2.43
CA PRO A 99 14.90 -7.74 -2.66
C PRO A 99 14.19 -8.46 -1.51
N ILE A 100 14.81 -9.50 -0.95
CA ILE A 100 14.21 -10.29 0.14
C ILE A 100 14.06 -9.47 1.43
N THR A 101 15.01 -8.57 1.72
CA THR A 101 14.91 -7.67 2.89
C THR A 101 13.73 -6.71 2.75
N ILE A 102 13.49 -6.19 1.54
CA ILE A 102 12.34 -5.32 1.27
C ILE A 102 11.04 -6.13 1.40
N VAL A 103 11.01 -7.35 0.87
CA VAL A 103 9.84 -8.24 0.99
C VAL A 103 9.52 -8.56 2.45
N GLN A 104 10.52 -8.95 3.23
CA GLN A 104 10.38 -9.19 4.67
C GLN A 104 9.81 -7.97 5.39
N THR A 105 10.37 -6.78 5.12
CA THR A 105 9.90 -5.53 5.73
C THR A 105 8.42 -5.27 5.43
N LEU A 106 7.98 -5.50 4.20
CA LEU A 106 6.61 -5.21 3.76
C LEU A 106 5.60 -6.30 4.17
N MET A 107 6.06 -7.55 4.33
CA MET A 107 5.22 -8.68 4.72
C MET A 107 5.05 -8.79 6.24
N GLU A 108 6.02 -8.33 7.03
CA GLU A 108 5.96 -8.33 8.49
C GLU A 108 5.37 -7.01 9.00
N VAL A 109 4.20 -7.07 9.65
CA VAL A 109 3.40 -5.89 10.00
C VAL A 109 4.16 -4.92 10.92
N ASP A 110 4.90 -5.41 11.90
CA ASP A 110 5.66 -4.55 12.82
C ASP A 110 6.78 -3.79 12.10
N GLN A 111 7.46 -4.44 11.14
CA GLN A 111 8.50 -3.81 10.34
C GLN A 111 7.89 -2.80 9.37
N TRP A 112 6.77 -3.17 8.74
CA TRP A 112 6.03 -2.29 7.85
C TRP A 112 5.56 -1.03 8.58
N LEU A 113 4.94 -1.16 9.76
CA LEU A 113 4.54 -0.03 10.59
C LEU A 113 5.74 0.82 11.02
N HIS A 114 6.83 0.19 11.46
CA HIS A 114 8.02 0.92 11.89
C HIS A 114 8.64 1.77 10.77
N ILE A 115 8.66 1.27 9.52
CA ILE A 115 9.21 2.00 8.37
C ILE A 115 8.21 3.04 7.84
N PHE A 116 6.92 2.73 7.82
CA PHE A 116 5.89 3.55 7.20
C PHE A 116 5.03 4.30 8.23
N CYS A 117 5.53 4.54 9.45
CA CYS A 117 4.76 5.07 10.59
C CYS A 117 4.15 6.47 10.36
N SER A 118 4.69 7.26 9.43
CA SER A 118 4.10 8.54 9.04
C SER A 118 2.80 8.38 8.25
N MET A 119 2.62 7.22 7.59
CA MET A 119 1.51 6.95 6.68
C MET A 119 0.58 5.84 7.18
N VAL A 120 1.11 4.85 7.88
CA VAL A 120 0.37 3.70 8.39
C VAL A 120 0.43 3.79 9.91
N THR A 121 -0.69 4.16 10.51
CA THR A 121 -0.78 4.37 11.96
C THR A 121 -1.14 3.09 12.71
N ASN A 122 -1.86 2.20 12.03
CA ASN A 122 -2.25 0.91 12.55
C ASN A 122 -2.32 -0.12 11.41
N ALA A 123 -1.92 -1.35 11.71
CA ALA A 123 -2.07 -2.48 10.81
C ALA A 123 -2.08 -3.79 11.59
N GLN A 124 -2.84 -4.77 11.11
CA GLN A 124 -2.87 -6.11 11.70
C GLN A 124 -3.16 -7.17 10.64
N ILE A 125 -2.59 -8.36 10.84
CA ILE A 125 -2.96 -9.55 10.06
C ILE A 125 -4.26 -10.10 10.65
N LEU A 126 -5.31 -10.16 9.84
CA LEU A 126 -6.59 -10.74 10.22
C LEU A 126 -6.60 -12.26 10.02
N GLU A 127 -5.96 -12.73 8.95
CA GLU A 127 -5.93 -14.14 8.55
C GLU A 127 -4.73 -14.42 7.64
N VAL A 128 -4.13 -15.60 7.76
CA VAL A 128 -3.12 -16.09 6.82
C VAL A 128 -3.77 -17.12 5.89
N LEU A 129 -3.97 -16.76 4.63
CA LEU A 129 -4.63 -17.61 3.64
C LEU A 129 -3.69 -18.67 3.06
N SER A 130 -2.41 -18.34 2.96
CA SER A 130 -1.34 -19.25 2.53
C SER A 130 -0.07 -18.83 3.24
N PRO A 131 0.56 -19.71 4.04
CA PRO A 131 1.80 -19.35 4.75
C PRO A 131 2.98 -19.14 3.80
N GLY A 132 2.90 -19.66 2.56
CA GLY A 132 4.02 -19.65 1.61
C GLY A 132 5.14 -20.58 2.03
N GLU A 133 6.31 -20.42 1.40
CA GLU A 133 7.55 -21.09 1.82
C GLU A 133 8.11 -20.41 3.08
N GLU A 134 8.33 -21.21 4.14
CA GLU A 134 8.54 -20.79 5.54
C GLU A 134 9.77 -19.88 5.77
N GLU A 135 10.68 -19.79 4.79
CA GLU A 135 11.88 -18.94 4.85
C GLU A 135 11.98 -17.91 3.72
N SER A 136 11.20 -18.05 2.64
CA SER A 136 11.36 -17.22 1.44
C SER A 136 10.20 -16.24 1.22
N TYR A 137 9.12 -16.30 2.00
CA TYR A 137 7.87 -15.52 1.77
C TYR A 137 7.25 -15.76 0.39
N LYS A 138 7.75 -16.74 -0.37
CA LYS A 138 7.27 -17.05 -1.69
C LYS A 138 5.86 -17.64 -1.59
N GLU A 139 4.96 -17.12 -2.42
CA GLU A 139 3.54 -17.51 -2.46
C GLU A 139 2.74 -17.22 -1.17
N ARG A 140 3.24 -16.37 -0.28
CA ARG A 140 2.56 -16.04 0.99
C ARG A 140 1.39 -15.08 0.73
N LYS A 141 0.22 -15.42 1.26
CA LYS A 141 -1.03 -14.64 1.16
C LYS A 141 -1.57 -14.38 2.55
N GLN A 142 -1.81 -13.12 2.88
CA GLN A 142 -2.35 -12.73 4.16
C GLN A 142 -3.37 -11.60 4.00
N VAL A 143 -4.37 -11.60 4.88
CA VAL A 143 -5.39 -10.57 4.95
C VAL A 143 -4.95 -9.53 5.96
N ILE A 144 -4.92 -8.28 5.54
CA ILE A 144 -4.47 -7.15 6.36
C ILE A 144 -5.61 -6.15 6.51
N SER A 145 -5.80 -5.67 7.74
CA SER A 145 -6.48 -4.39 8.00
C SER A 145 -5.41 -3.33 8.23
N ALA A 146 -5.52 -2.17 7.60
CA ALA A 146 -4.57 -1.07 7.82
C ALA A 146 -5.27 0.29 7.78
N GLU A 147 -4.81 1.20 8.65
CA GLU A 147 -5.24 2.58 8.75
C GLU A 147 -4.18 3.51 8.15
N PHE A 148 -4.54 4.16 7.04
CA PHE A 148 -3.70 5.08 6.31
C PHE A 148 -4.02 6.53 6.65
N VAL A 149 -3.01 7.32 6.98
CA VAL A 149 -3.12 8.76 7.25
C VAL A 149 -2.25 9.54 6.28
N VAL A 150 -2.53 10.85 6.22
CA VAL A 150 -1.71 11.82 5.52
C VAL A 150 -1.58 13.03 6.43
N ALA A 151 -0.38 13.61 6.52
CA ALA A 151 -0.10 14.84 7.26
C ALA A 151 -0.65 16.09 6.54
N THR A 152 -1.89 16.03 6.05
CA THR A 152 -2.62 17.18 5.51
C THR A 152 -3.85 17.45 6.38
N PRO A 153 -4.01 18.71 6.88
CA PRO A 153 -5.15 19.04 7.71
C PRO A 153 -6.43 18.78 6.91
N ASN A 154 -7.37 18.07 7.55
CA ASN A 154 -8.70 17.72 7.05
C ASN A 154 -8.83 16.47 6.18
N VAL A 155 -7.76 15.72 5.93
CA VAL A 155 -7.88 14.38 5.35
C VAL A 155 -8.09 13.38 6.49
N PRO A 156 -9.28 12.73 6.58
CA PRO A 156 -9.47 11.70 7.60
C PRO A 156 -8.63 10.47 7.28
N ALA A 157 -8.25 9.73 8.32
CA ALA A 157 -7.66 8.42 8.18
C ALA A 157 -8.57 7.50 7.34
N ARG A 158 -7.93 6.62 6.57
CA ARG A 158 -8.59 5.67 5.67
C ARG A 158 -8.26 4.27 6.11
N GLU A 159 -9.26 3.55 6.57
CA GLU A 159 -9.15 2.13 6.79
C GLU A 159 -9.38 1.36 5.49
N ALA A 160 -8.55 0.34 5.25
CA ALA A 160 -8.72 -0.61 4.17
C ALA A 160 -8.43 -2.05 4.64
N GLN A 161 -9.26 -2.98 4.18
CA GLN A 161 -9.01 -4.41 4.25
C GLN A 161 -8.64 -4.94 2.86
N PHE A 162 -7.55 -5.69 2.79
CA PHE A 162 -7.03 -6.22 1.52
C PHE A 162 -6.23 -7.50 1.75
N VAL A 163 -6.10 -8.29 0.69
CA VAL A 163 -5.17 -9.41 0.63
C VAL A 163 -3.83 -8.87 0.14
N ARG A 164 -2.78 -9.08 0.93
CA ARG A 164 -1.38 -8.89 0.54
C ARG A 164 -0.78 -10.23 0.12
N TYR A 165 -0.20 -10.27 -1.06
CA TYR A 165 0.42 -11.46 -1.64
C TYR A 165 1.82 -11.17 -2.13
N SER A 166 2.77 -12.03 -1.76
CA SER A 166 4.15 -12.01 -2.22
C SER A 166 4.42 -13.14 -3.21
N HIS A 167 5.05 -12.80 -4.33
CA HIS A 167 5.38 -13.70 -5.43
C HIS A 167 6.79 -13.45 -5.92
N GLN A 168 7.57 -14.51 -6.10
CA GLN A 168 8.85 -14.43 -6.79
C GLN A 168 8.67 -14.88 -8.24
N GLN A 169 9.06 -14.03 -9.18
CA GLN A 169 9.04 -14.33 -10.59
C GLN A 169 10.19 -15.26 -10.98
N LEU A 170 10.09 -15.87 -12.17
CA LEU A 170 11.12 -16.78 -12.70
C LEU A 170 12.47 -16.10 -12.91
N ASP A 171 12.48 -14.78 -13.15
CA ASP A 171 13.69 -13.96 -13.29
C ASP A 171 14.31 -13.55 -11.95
N GLY A 172 13.74 -14.01 -10.83
CA GLY A 172 14.20 -13.72 -9.47
C GLY A 172 13.66 -12.40 -8.90
N SER A 173 12.96 -11.58 -9.68
CA SER A 173 12.31 -10.37 -9.18
C SER A 173 11.11 -10.68 -8.31
N TRP A 174 10.75 -9.75 -7.42
CA TRP A 174 9.68 -9.92 -6.46
C TRP A 174 8.50 -9.00 -6.78
N ILE A 175 7.29 -9.52 -6.56
CA ILE A 175 6.04 -8.77 -6.60
C ILE A 175 5.41 -8.84 -5.22
N ILE A 176 5.01 -7.69 -4.69
CA ILE A 176 4.05 -7.61 -3.60
C ILE A 176 2.81 -6.93 -4.15
N VAL A 177 1.65 -7.58 -4.02
CA VAL A 177 0.37 -7.04 -4.46
C VAL A 177 -0.63 -6.99 -3.32
N ASP A 178 -1.26 -5.83 -3.18
CA ASP A 178 -2.38 -5.54 -2.30
C ASP A 178 -3.65 -5.39 -3.14
N VAL A 179 -4.69 -6.13 -2.81
CA VAL A 179 -5.98 -6.06 -3.52
C VAL A 179 -7.16 -6.34 -2.57
N SER A 180 -8.21 -5.53 -2.66
CA SER A 180 -9.47 -5.79 -1.97
C SER A 180 -10.29 -6.83 -2.76
N VAL A 181 -10.90 -7.78 -2.05
CA VAL A 181 -11.71 -8.86 -2.66
C VAL A 181 -13.08 -8.42 -3.17
N ASP A 182 -13.53 -7.23 -2.77
CA ASP A 182 -14.82 -6.65 -3.18
C ASP A 182 -14.93 -6.35 -4.69
N GLU A 183 -13.80 -6.31 -5.41
CA GLU A 183 -13.73 -5.81 -6.79
C GLU A 183 -14.41 -6.71 -7.82
N LEU A 184 -14.67 -7.99 -7.50
CA LEU A 184 -15.37 -8.92 -8.41
C LEU A 184 -16.85 -9.12 -8.10
N ARG A 185 -17.34 -8.54 -7.00
CA ARG A 185 -18.78 -8.52 -6.72
C ARG A 185 -19.43 -7.49 -7.65
N GLN A 186 -19.49 -7.79 -8.95
CA GLN A 186 -20.17 -6.97 -9.97
C GLN A 186 -21.63 -6.67 -9.61
N PHE A 187 -22.22 -7.35 -8.61
CA PHE A 187 -23.62 -7.18 -8.23
C PHE A 187 -23.94 -7.27 -6.73
N HIS A 188 -22.97 -7.26 -5.82
CA HIS A 188 -23.27 -7.39 -4.39
C HIS A 188 -22.77 -6.19 -3.60
N ARG A 189 -23.68 -5.67 -2.77
CA ARG A 189 -23.63 -4.40 -2.03
C ARG A 189 -22.19 -4.01 -1.68
N PRO A 190 -21.69 -2.83 -2.12
CA PRO A 190 -20.44 -2.33 -1.60
C PRO A 190 -20.53 -2.32 -0.07
N SER A 191 -19.51 -2.86 0.60
CA SER A 191 -19.37 -2.72 2.04
C SER A 191 -19.64 -1.26 2.39
N THR A 192 -20.70 -1.01 3.17
CA THR A 192 -21.12 0.35 3.52
C THR A 192 -20.10 1.04 4.42
N ARG A 193 -19.13 0.27 4.95
CA ARG A 193 -18.06 0.69 5.84
C ARG A 193 -16.77 1.08 5.09
N SER A 194 -16.44 0.45 3.97
CA SER A 194 -15.15 0.67 3.29
C SER A 194 -15.15 1.99 2.49
N VAL A 195 -14.50 3.02 3.04
CA VAL A 195 -14.35 4.37 2.44
C VAL A 195 -13.33 4.37 1.30
N CYS A 196 -12.39 3.43 1.34
CA CYS A 196 -11.31 3.23 0.38
C CYS A 196 -11.23 1.74 0.02
N ARG A 197 -11.04 1.42 -1.27
CA ARG A 197 -10.83 0.05 -1.74
C ARG A 197 -9.50 -0.04 -2.49
N LYS A 198 -8.68 -1.03 -2.16
CA LYS A 198 -7.44 -1.30 -2.86
C LYS A 198 -7.77 -1.96 -4.20
N ARG A 199 -7.46 -1.29 -5.30
CA ARG A 199 -7.26 -1.94 -6.60
C ARG A 199 -5.84 -2.51 -6.62
N PRO A 200 -5.45 -3.32 -7.62
CA PRO A 200 -4.11 -3.90 -7.68
C PRO A 200 -3.03 -2.84 -7.48
N SER A 201 -2.44 -2.86 -6.28
CA SER A 201 -1.44 -1.92 -5.78
C SER A 201 -0.28 -2.70 -5.20
N GLY A 202 0.86 -2.06 -4.98
CA GLY A 202 2.03 -2.69 -4.39
C GLY A 202 3.28 -2.37 -5.19
N CYS A 203 4.21 -3.31 -5.30
CA CYS A 203 5.49 -3.04 -5.93
C CYS A 203 6.12 -4.22 -6.66
N LEU A 204 6.92 -3.86 -7.66
CA LEU A 204 7.85 -4.75 -8.36
C LEU A 204 9.28 -4.39 -7.95
N ILE A 205 9.99 -5.36 -7.40
CA ILE A 205 11.32 -5.22 -6.81
C ILE A 205 12.30 -6.06 -7.64
N ARG A 206 13.30 -5.40 -8.23
CA ARG A 206 14.35 -6.05 -9.03
C ARG A 206 15.71 -5.86 -8.39
N ASP A 207 16.50 -6.93 -8.33
CA ASP A 207 17.90 -6.84 -7.90
C ASP A 207 18.73 -6.06 -8.94
N MET A 208 19.53 -5.10 -8.48
CA MET A 208 20.46 -4.35 -9.31
C MET A 208 21.88 -4.94 -9.32
N GLN A 209 22.10 -6.09 -8.67
CA GLN A 209 23.39 -6.81 -8.58
C GLN A 209 24.52 -5.99 -7.94
N ASN A 210 24.17 -4.94 -7.19
CA ASN A 210 25.11 -4.04 -6.52
C ASN A 210 24.75 -3.85 -5.03
N GLY A 211 23.96 -4.77 -4.48
CA GLY A 211 23.43 -4.68 -3.11
C GLY A 211 22.24 -3.73 -2.95
N SER A 212 21.74 -3.15 -4.05
CA SER A 212 20.52 -2.33 -4.08
C SER A 212 19.43 -3.00 -4.91
N SER A 213 18.20 -2.55 -4.73
CA SER A 213 17.03 -2.98 -5.50
C SER A 213 16.38 -1.80 -6.21
N LEU A 214 15.97 -1.99 -7.46
CA LEU A 214 15.08 -1.06 -8.16
C LEU A 214 13.64 -1.43 -7.84
N VAL A 215 12.92 -0.51 -7.22
CA VAL A 215 11.54 -0.67 -6.81
C VAL A 215 10.64 0.20 -7.66
N THR A 216 9.70 -0.41 -8.38
CA THR A 216 8.59 0.28 -9.04
C THR A 216 7.34 0.09 -8.20
N TRP A 217 6.88 1.15 -7.56
CA TRP A 217 5.68 1.14 -6.73
C TRP A 217 4.49 1.65 -7.54
N VAL A 218 3.35 0.96 -7.46
CA VAL A 218 2.08 1.35 -8.06
C VAL A 218 1.04 1.41 -6.96
N GLU A 219 0.41 2.56 -6.78
CA GLU A 219 -0.78 2.68 -5.95
C GLU A 219 -1.98 2.86 -6.89
N ASN A 220 -3.04 2.10 -6.66
CA ASN A 220 -4.26 2.14 -7.44
C ASN A 220 -5.45 1.89 -6.50
N VAL A 221 -6.28 2.90 -6.26
CA VAL A 221 -7.35 2.84 -5.25
C VAL A 221 -8.66 3.39 -5.79
N ASP A 222 -9.77 2.82 -5.33
CA ASP A 222 -11.10 3.38 -5.51
C ASP A 222 -11.54 4.08 -4.22
N VAL A 223 -11.84 5.36 -4.34
CA VAL A 223 -12.21 6.22 -3.21
C VAL A 223 -13.66 6.64 -3.34
N ARG A 224 -14.44 6.51 -2.26
CA ARG A 224 -15.84 6.94 -2.27
C ARG A 224 -15.94 8.47 -2.35
N LYS A 225 -16.66 8.97 -3.36
CA LYS A 225 -17.02 10.38 -3.52
C LYS A 225 -17.91 10.79 -2.35
N LYS A 226 -17.46 11.73 -1.51
CA LYS A 226 -18.35 12.36 -0.51
C LYS A 226 -19.36 13.24 -1.24
N MET A 227 -20.66 13.07 -0.95
CA MET A 227 -21.76 13.88 -1.54
C MET A 227 -21.70 15.37 -1.18
N LYS A 228 -20.88 15.78 -0.21
CA LYS A 228 -20.64 17.19 0.12
C LYS A 228 -19.16 17.39 0.40
N CYS A 229 -18.48 17.98 -0.56
CA CYS A 229 -17.49 19.06 -0.43
C CYS A 229 -16.43 18.90 -1.53
N MET A 230 -16.55 19.73 -2.58
CA MET A 230 -15.65 19.75 -3.74
C MET A 230 -14.19 20.12 -3.40
N LEU A 231 -13.88 20.42 -2.13
CA LEU A 231 -12.52 20.69 -1.65
C LEU A 231 -11.78 19.41 -1.21
N TYR A 232 -12.51 18.33 -0.92
CA TYR A 232 -11.96 17.01 -0.54
C TYR A 232 -11.95 15.99 -1.69
N SER A 233 -12.40 16.42 -2.87
CA SER A 233 -12.40 15.68 -4.12
C SER A 233 -11.19 16.02 -4.99
N SER A 234 -10.10 16.52 -4.39
CA SER A 234 -8.94 16.97 -5.15
C SER A 234 -7.93 15.83 -5.35
N PRO A 235 -7.26 15.76 -6.51
CA PRO A 235 -6.09 14.90 -6.76
C PRO A 235 -4.93 15.09 -5.76
N LEU A 236 -5.04 16.05 -4.83
CA LEU A 236 -4.06 16.38 -3.80
C LEU A 236 -3.87 15.26 -2.78
N LEU A 237 -4.85 14.37 -2.58
CA LEU A 237 -4.71 13.28 -1.62
C LEU A 237 -3.94 12.08 -2.17
N SER A 238 -4.17 11.75 -3.45
CA SER A 238 -3.26 10.86 -4.19
C SER A 238 -1.84 11.40 -4.07
N LEU A 239 -1.64 12.69 -4.35
CA LEU A 239 -0.35 13.38 -4.23
C LEU A 239 0.22 13.43 -2.79
N ALA A 240 -0.62 13.51 -1.76
CA ALA A 240 -0.16 13.66 -0.38
C ALA A 240 0.14 12.30 0.30
N LEU A 241 -0.67 11.27 0.04
CA LEU A 241 -0.26 9.89 0.31
C LEU A 241 1.00 9.54 -0.51
N HIS A 242 1.22 10.19 -1.66
CA HIS A 242 2.36 9.98 -2.53
C HIS A 242 3.66 10.63 -2.03
N LEU A 243 3.63 11.90 -1.59
CA LEU A 243 4.79 12.61 -1.05
C LEU A 243 5.36 11.91 0.19
N GLU A 244 4.51 11.37 1.05
CA GLU A 244 4.96 10.63 2.22
C GLU A 244 5.53 9.25 1.88
N ARG A 245 5.21 8.68 0.70
CA ARG A 245 5.74 7.38 0.23
C ARG A 245 7.11 7.49 -0.39
N VAL A 246 7.35 8.56 -1.16
CA VAL A 246 8.70 8.96 -1.57
C VAL A 246 9.55 9.15 -0.32
N VAL A 247 9.00 9.80 0.72
CA VAL A 247 9.63 9.90 2.04
C VAL A 247 9.78 8.54 2.72
N GLY A 248 8.82 7.61 2.65
CA GLY A 248 8.95 6.27 3.23
C GLY A 248 10.03 5.42 2.58
N LEU A 249 10.16 5.47 1.25
CA LEU A 249 11.22 4.79 0.50
C LEU A 249 12.58 5.47 0.72
N GLN A 250 12.62 6.80 0.78
CA GLN A 250 13.81 7.57 1.17
C GLN A 250 14.20 7.32 2.62
N PHE A 251 13.24 7.22 3.54
CA PHE A 251 13.46 6.96 4.96
C PHE A 251 13.93 5.52 5.18
N PHE A 252 13.38 4.57 4.42
CA PHE A 252 13.93 3.22 4.36
C PHE A 252 15.40 3.27 3.91
N ASN A 253 15.72 4.01 2.84
CA ASN A 253 17.08 4.17 2.36
C ASN A 253 18.01 4.86 3.38
N ASP A 254 17.54 5.92 4.03
CA ASP A 254 18.28 6.71 5.03
C ASP A 254 18.55 5.89 6.29
N ARG A 255 17.57 5.12 6.78
CA ARG A 255 17.78 4.23 7.93
C ARG A 255 18.71 3.06 7.64
N GLN A 256 18.64 2.46 6.44
CA GLN A 256 19.61 1.44 6.05
C GLN A 256 21.03 2.03 5.96
N SER A 257 21.16 3.27 5.47
CA SER A 257 22.45 3.98 5.47
C SER A 257 22.97 4.26 6.89
N ALA A 258 22.10 4.59 7.84
CA ALA A 258 22.47 4.82 9.24
C ALA A 258 22.96 3.52 9.94
N LEU A 259 22.34 2.38 9.63
CA LEU A 259 22.72 1.06 10.17
C LEU A 259 24.03 0.51 9.60
N SER A 260 24.46 0.99 8.43
CA SER A 260 25.70 0.55 7.76
C SER A 260 26.91 1.44 8.02
N THR A 261 26.76 2.53 8.79
CA THR A 261 27.90 3.32 9.27
C THR A 261 28.60 2.61 10.44
N PRO A 262 29.91 2.27 10.33
CA PRO A 262 30.63 1.69 11.46
C PRO A 262 30.71 2.73 12.59
N ARG A 263 30.25 2.34 13.79
CA ARG A 263 30.52 3.11 15.01
C ARG A 263 32.04 3.20 15.15
N VAL A 264 32.61 4.36 14.82
CA VAL A 264 33.99 4.68 15.21
C VAL A 264 33.99 4.71 16.73
N SER A 265 34.46 3.62 17.33
CA SER A 265 34.75 3.56 18.75
C SER A 265 35.97 4.43 18.97
N HIS A 266 35.75 5.66 19.44
CA HIS A 266 36.82 6.45 20.04
C HIS A 266 37.24 5.77 21.34
N PHE A 267 38.19 4.83 21.24
CA PHE A 267 39.08 4.52 22.34
C PHE A 267 40.18 5.58 22.35
N THR A 268 40.02 6.58 23.21
CA THR A 268 41.14 7.40 23.68
C THR A 268 41.70 6.75 24.93
N GLN A 269 43.01 6.48 24.89
CA GLN A 269 43.87 6.09 26.02
C GLN A 269 43.83 7.12 27.16
#